data_AF-A0AAX0PYT9-F1
#
_entry.id   AF-A0AAX0PYT9-F1
#
_cell.length_a   1.000
_cell.length_b   1.000
_cell.length_c   1.000
_cell.angle_alpha   90.00
_cell.angle_beta   90.00
_cell.angle_gamma   90.00
#
_symmetry.space_group_name_H-M   'P 1'
#
loop_
_entity.id
_entity.type
_entity.pdbx_description
1 polymer ?
#
loop_
_entity_poly.entity_id
_entity_poly.type
_entity_poly.pdbx_seq_one_letter_code
_entity_poly.pdbx_strand_id
1 'polypeptide(L)'
;GSLSTSTGDEKAIRQALLEDHKVDAIVAMPSQMFYSVSIPVSLWIFDMNQASPNERDRQGETLFIDARELGSMTDRTHREFTRADINKI
;
A
#
# COMPACT_ATOMS: atom_id res chain seq x y z
N GLY A 1 -4.64 5.66 -11.14
CA GLY A 1 -4.58 5.57 -9.66
C GLY A 1 -3.17 5.91 -9.25
N SER A 2 -2.94 6.39 -8.03
CA SER A 2 -1.63 6.95 -7.59
C SER A 2 -0.41 6.06 -7.88
N LEU A 3 -0.60 4.74 -8.00
CA LEU A 3 0.44 3.78 -8.38
C LEU A 3 0.86 3.80 -9.86
N SER A 4 0.01 4.27 -10.78
CA SER A 4 0.20 4.11 -12.22
C SER A 4 -0.12 5.34 -13.06
N THR A 5 -0.63 6.42 -12.46
CA THR A 5 -0.86 7.65 -13.21
C THR A 5 0.46 8.18 -13.76
N SER A 6 0.42 8.64 -15.02
CA SER A 6 1.54 9.19 -15.78
C SER A 6 1.46 10.71 -15.91
N THR A 7 0.56 11.38 -15.18
CA THR A 7 0.55 12.83 -15.05
C THR A 7 1.92 13.26 -14.52
N GLY A 8 2.54 14.24 -15.18
CA GLY A 8 3.96 14.56 -14.99
C GLY A 8 4.35 14.78 -13.53
N ASP A 9 3.52 15.51 -12.80
CA ASP A 9 3.78 15.87 -11.40
C ASP A 9 3.67 14.67 -10.46
N GLU A 10 2.65 13.81 -10.61
CA GLU A 10 2.53 12.59 -9.79
C GLU A 10 3.69 11.62 -10.05
N LYS A 11 4.14 11.51 -11.30
CA LYS A 11 5.30 10.70 -11.65
C LYS A 11 6.57 11.23 -10.99
N ALA A 12 6.80 12.54 -11.05
CA ALA A 12 7.98 13.17 -10.45
C ALA A 12 7.99 13.00 -8.92
N ILE A 13 6.85 13.21 -8.26
CA ILE A 13 6.71 13.01 -6.82
C ILE A 13 6.96 11.54 -6.43
N ARG A 14 6.35 10.59 -7.15
CA ARG A 14 6.56 9.15 -6.89
C ARG A 14 8.02 8.75 -7.07
N GLN A 15 8.66 9.24 -8.12
CA GLN A 15 10.07 8.98 -8.38
C GLN A 15 10.95 9.52 -7.24
N ALA A 16 10.75 10.77 -6.84
CA ALA A 16 11.51 11.39 -5.75
C ALA A 16 11.32 10.65 -4.40
N LEU A 17 10.10 10.19 -4.09
CA LEU A 17 9.82 9.46 -2.84
C LEU A 17 10.53 8.09 -2.78
N LEU A 18 10.65 7.41 -3.93
CA LEU A 18 11.36 6.13 -4.02
C LEU A 18 12.88 6.32 -4.01
N GLU A 19 13.38 7.32 -4.75
CA GLU A 19 14.81 7.66 -4.80
C GLU A 19 15.35 8.14 -3.45
N ASP A 20 14.53 8.82 -2.65
CA ASP A 20 14.87 9.30 -1.31
C ASP A 20 14.62 8.24 -0.20
N HIS A 21 14.31 7.00 -0.58
CA HIS A 21 14.11 5.86 0.33
C HIS A 21 13.11 6.14 1.46
N LYS A 22 12.00 6.80 1.14
CA LYS A 22 10.95 7.15 2.11
C LYS A 22 9.78 6.19 2.13
N VAL A 23 9.65 5.35 1.10
CA VAL A 23 8.56 4.38 0.97
C VAL A 23 9.04 3.03 1.48
N ASP A 24 8.46 2.58 2.58
CA ASP A 24 8.79 1.29 3.19
C ASP A 24 7.93 0.16 2.61
N ALA A 25 6.62 0.40 2.47
CA ALA A 25 5.71 -0.59 1.90
C ALA A 25 4.55 0.04 1.11
N ILE A 26 4.09 -0.70 0.10
CA ILE A 26 2.89 -0.40 -0.68
C ILE A 26 1.98 -1.62 -0.67
N VAL A 27 0.73 -1.43 -0.25
CA VAL A 27 -0.28 -2.48 -0.19
C VAL A 27 -1.40 -2.20 -1.18
N ALA A 28 -1.61 -3.10 -2.14
CA ALA A 28 -2.77 -3.04 -3.03
C ALA A 28 -3.98 -3.67 -2.33
N MET A 29 -5.01 -2.88 -2.05
CA MET A 29 -6.18 -3.33 -1.29
C MET A 29 -7.21 -4.04 -2.19
N PRO A 30 -8.05 -4.93 -1.64
CA PRO A 30 -9.23 -5.42 -2.34
C PRO A 30 -10.09 -4.29 -2.88
N SER A 31 -10.68 -4.53 -4.04
CA SER A 31 -11.83 -3.72 -4.48
C SER A 31 -12.96 -3.86 -3.45
N GLN A 32 -13.89 -2.90 -3.46
CA GLN A 32 -15.11 -2.99 -2.64
C GLN A 32 -14.90 -2.98 -1.12
N MET A 33 -13.70 -2.65 -0.64
CA MET A 33 -13.44 -2.54 0.80
C MET A 33 -13.87 -1.19 1.39
N PHE A 34 -13.83 -0.12 0.58
CA PHE A 34 -14.14 1.23 1.04
C PHE A 34 -15.54 1.64 0.62
N TYR A 35 -16.44 1.79 1.59
CA TYR A 35 -17.86 2.11 1.40
C TYR A 35 -18.13 3.39 0.57
N SER A 36 -17.20 4.36 0.59
CA SER A 36 -17.40 5.66 -0.04
C SER A 36 -16.79 5.80 -1.44
N VAL A 37 -16.01 4.83 -1.92
CA VAL A 37 -15.32 4.91 -3.21
C VAL A 37 -15.39 3.59 -3.96
N SER A 38 -15.76 3.65 -5.25
CA SER A 38 -15.81 2.49 -6.14
C SER A 38 -14.45 2.15 -6.75
N ILE A 39 -13.47 3.05 -6.67
CA ILE A 39 -12.14 2.85 -7.22
C ILE A 39 -11.27 2.00 -6.28
N PRO A 40 -10.41 1.12 -6.81
CA PRO A 40 -9.42 0.40 -6.00
C PRO A 40 -8.49 1.37 -5.27
N VAL A 41 -8.17 1.03 -4.02
CA VAL A 41 -7.32 1.83 -3.13
C VAL A 41 -5.99 1.11 -2.91
N SER A 42 -4.94 1.89 -2.68
CA SER A 42 -3.63 1.38 -2.24
C SER A 42 -3.18 2.14 -1.00
N LEU A 43 -2.59 1.44 -0.04
CA LEU A 43 -1.93 2.05 1.11
C LEU A 43 -0.45 2.28 0.79
N TRP A 44 0.04 3.46 1.15
CA TRP A 44 1.45 3.82 1.07
C TRP A 44 1.94 4.02 2.50
N ILE A 45 2.93 3.23 2.90
CA ILE A 45 3.55 3.26 4.22
C ILE A 45 4.90 3.93 4.05
N PHE A 46 5.10 4.99 4.84
CA PHE A 46 6.31 5.79 4.82
C PHE A 46 7.09 5.59 6.11
N ASP A 47 8.39 5.43 5.98
CA ASP A 47 9.34 5.43 7.09
C ASP A 47 10.47 6.40 6.75
N MET A 48 10.76 7.31 7.68
CA MET A 48 11.80 8.32 7.52
C MET A 48 13.15 7.84 8.06
N ASN A 49 13.20 6.68 8.71
CA ASN A 49 14.42 6.09 9.26
C ASN A 49 14.45 4.55 9.10
N GLN A 50 14.61 4.10 7.86
CA GLN A 50 14.67 2.68 7.50
C GLN A 50 15.90 1.91 8.05
N ALA A 51 16.85 2.60 8.70
CA ALA A 51 18.04 2.02 9.33
C ALA A 51 18.06 2.27 10.85
N SER A 52 16.89 2.22 11.49
CA SER A 52 16.80 2.46 12.92
C SER A 52 17.61 1.42 13.72
N PRO A 53 18.26 1.79 14.85
CA PRO A 53 19.22 0.91 15.53
C PRO A 53 18.69 -0.44 16.03
N ASN A 54 17.36 -0.57 16.13
CA ASN A 54 16.69 -1.77 16.65
C ASN A 54 15.97 -2.57 15.55
N GLU A 55 16.13 -2.20 14.29
CA GLU A 55 15.48 -2.84 13.16
C GLU A 55 16.51 -3.33 12.15
N ARG A 56 16.09 -4.21 11.24
CA ARG A 56 16.90 -4.53 10.06
C ARG A 56 17.07 -3.25 9.25
N ASP A 57 18.27 -2.99 8.75
CA ASP A 57 18.47 -1.97 7.73
C ASP A 57 17.70 -2.34 6.45
N ARG A 58 16.77 -1.48 6.06
CA ARG A 58 15.89 -1.63 4.89
C ARG A 58 16.10 -0.50 3.88
N GLN A 59 17.15 0.31 4.02
CA GLN A 59 17.41 1.40 3.08
C GLN A 59 17.53 0.90 1.65
N GLY A 60 16.78 1.52 0.73
CA GLY A 60 16.75 1.11 -0.68
C GLY A 60 15.83 -0.06 -0.99
N GLU A 61 15.15 -0.61 0.02
CA GLU A 61 14.15 -1.65 -0.16
C GLU A 61 12.74 -1.07 -0.05
N THR A 62 11.81 -1.60 -0.84
CA THR A 62 10.38 -1.29 -0.72
C THR A 62 9.59 -2.58 -0.83
N LEU A 63 8.75 -2.85 0.15
CA LEU A 63 7.90 -4.03 0.18
C LEU A 63 6.60 -3.79 -0.60
N PHE A 64 6.31 -4.65 -1.57
CA PHE A 64 5.05 -4.63 -2.31
C PHE A 64 4.18 -5.80 -1.89
N ILE A 65 2.99 -5.50 -1.36
CA ILE A 65 2.01 -6.49 -0.93
C ILE A 65 0.78 -6.41 -1.84
N ASP A 66 0.43 -7.51 -2.48
CA ASP A 66 -0.81 -7.64 -3.23
C ASP A 66 -1.88 -8.34 -2.39
N ALA A 67 -2.77 -7.54 -1.79
CA ALA A 67 -3.86 -8.03 -0.97
C ALA A 67 -5.21 -8.04 -1.73
N ARG A 68 -5.23 -7.81 -3.06
CA ARG A 68 -6.46 -7.62 -3.83
C ARG A 68 -7.44 -8.80 -3.75
N GLU A 69 -6.91 -10.01 -3.59
CA GLU A 69 -7.67 -11.26 -3.50
C GLU A 69 -8.00 -11.68 -2.05
N LEU A 70 -7.56 -10.92 -1.04
CA LEU A 70 -7.85 -11.19 0.36
C LEU A 70 -9.21 -10.63 0.81
N GLY A 71 -9.64 -11.03 2.00
CA GLY A 71 -10.89 -10.60 2.62
C GLY A 71 -12.12 -11.37 2.14
N SER A 72 -13.20 -11.21 2.89
CA SER A 72 -14.47 -11.90 2.67
C SER A 72 -15.59 -10.90 2.42
N MET A 73 -16.57 -11.29 1.61
CA MET A 73 -17.78 -10.49 1.42
C MET A 73 -18.59 -10.48 2.73
N THR A 74 -18.72 -9.32 3.36
CA THR A 74 -19.61 -9.14 4.53
C THR A 74 -21.06 -8.91 4.07
N ASP A 75 -21.24 -8.30 2.90
CA ASP A 75 -22.54 -8.16 2.24
C ASP A 75 -22.43 -8.43 0.73
N ARG A 76 -23.44 -8.04 -0.07
CA ARG A 76 -23.45 -8.30 -1.53
C ARG A 76 -22.43 -7.48 -2.31
N THR A 77 -21.89 -6.41 -1.71
CA THR A 77 -21.13 -5.36 -2.38
C THR A 77 -19.83 -5.00 -1.67
N HIS A 78 -19.63 -5.36 -0.40
CA HIS A 78 -18.48 -4.96 0.41
C HIS A 78 -17.65 -6.15 0.89
N ARG A 79 -16.33 -5.97 0.83
CA ARG A 79 -15.33 -6.88 1.38
C ARG A 79 -14.73 -6.31 2.66
N GLU A 80 -14.50 -7.18 3.62
CA GLU A 80 -13.79 -6.83 4.86
C GLU A 80 -12.67 -7.82 5.11
N PHE A 81 -11.60 -7.34 5.75
CA PHE A 81 -10.54 -8.22 6.22
C PHE A 81 -10.95 -8.88 7.53
N THR A 82 -10.77 -10.19 7.58
CA THR A 82 -10.77 -10.91 8.85
C THR A 82 -9.49 -10.61 9.63
N ARG A 83 -9.48 -10.93 10.93
CA ARG A 83 -8.24 -10.84 11.73
C ARG A 83 -7.11 -11.70 11.16
N ALA A 84 -7.44 -12.81 10.51
CA ALA A 84 -6.46 -13.68 9.86
C ALA A 84 -5.84 -13.02 8.62
N ASP A 85 -6.66 -12.30 7.83
CA ASP A 85 -6.15 -11.53 6.68
C ASP A 85 -5.22 -10.41 7.15
N ILE A 86 -5.63 -9.66 8.19
CA ILE A 86 -4.82 -8.57 8.76
C ILE A 86 -3.48 -9.09 9.28
N ASN A 87 -3.47 -10.21 10.01
CA ASN A 87 -2.23 -10.79 10.56
C ASN A 87 -1.29 -11.34 9.48
N LYS A 88 -1.81 -11.61 8.28
CA LYS A 88 -1.02 -12.12 7.15
C LYS A 88 -0.34 -11.00 6.37
N ILE A 89 -0.96 -9.82 6.35
CA ILE A 89 -0.45 -8.59 5.72
C ILE A 89 0.59 -7.96 6.65
#